data_AF-F7PTL8-F1
#
_entry.id   AF-F7PTL8-F1
#
_cell.length_a   1.000
_cell.length_b   1.000
_cell.length_c   1.000
_cell.angle_alpha   90.00
_cell.angle_beta   90.00
_cell.angle_gamma   90.00
#
_symmetry.space_group_name_H-M   'P 1'
#
loop_
_entity.id
_entity.type
_entity.pdbx_description
1 polymer ?
#
loop_
_entity_poly.entity_id
_entity_poly.type
_entity_poly.pdbx_seq_one_letter_code
_entity_poly.pdbx_strand_id
1 'polypeptide(L)'
;MSVSNQFIKYVKFDDEKRILVSVQPKYQAYLQEQKIRQSLKKAVVDVIKDEFVKLEIGKNICRITVKKGTEEQNLARVKKELVNGLEMAMKFMGKMGK
;
A
#
# COMPACT_ATOMS: atom_id res chain seq x y z
N MET A 1 12.13 2.04 -14.20
CA MET A 1 11.43 0.74 -14.14
C MET A 1 10.03 0.95 -13.59
N SER A 2 9.03 0.88 -14.45
CA SER A 2 7.62 0.99 -14.05
C SER A 2 7.24 -0.27 -13.30
N VAL A 3 6.80 -0.13 -12.05
CA VAL A 3 6.19 -1.23 -11.29
C VAL A 3 4.81 -1.47 -11.93
N SER A 4 4.78 -2.05 -13.13
CA SER A 4 3.58 -2.56 -13.79
C SER A 4 3.18 -3.84 -13.07
N ASN A 5 2.74 -3.64 -11.83
CA ASN A 5 2.33 -4.70 -10.96
C ASN A 5 0.91 -5.10 -11.33
N GLN A 6 0.63 -6.40 -11.40
CA GLN A 6 -0.70 -6.89 -11.73
C GLN A 6 -1.78 -6.40 -10.75
N PHE A 7 -1.37 -5.97 -9.55
CA PHE A 7 -2.24 -5.55 -8.44
C PHE A 7 -2.19 -4.05 -8.14
N ILE A 8 -1.03 -3.41 -8.29
CA ILE A 8 -0.81 -1.99 -7.99
C ILE A 8 -0.82 -1.18 -9.27
N LYS A 9 -1.69 -0.17 -9.35
CA LYS A 9 -1.79 0.75 -10.47
C LYS A 9 -0.65 1.77 -10.46
N TYR A 10 -0.36 2.36 -9.29
CA TYR A 10 0.76 3.28 -9.12
C TYR A 10 1.13 3.45 -7.63
N VAL A 11 2.37 3.90 -7.41
CA VAL A 11 2.85 4.42 -6.12
C VAL A 11 3.56 5.76 -6.35
N LYS A 12 2.99 6.85 -5.83
CA LYS A 12 3.49 8.21 -6.02
C LYS A 12 3.20 9.10 -4.82
N PHE A 13 3.72 10.32 -4.82
CA PHE A 13 3.26 11.36 -3.90
C PHE A 13 1.98 12.04 -4.39
N ASP A 14 1.20 12.59 -3.47
CA ASP A 14 0.25 13.66 -3.76
C ASP A 14 0.86 15.04 -3.49
N ASP A 15 0.04 16.07 -3.67
CA ASP A 15 0.45 17.47 -3.52
C ASP A 15 0.89 17.81 -2.08
N GLU A 16 0.48 17.02 -1.09
CA GLU A 16 0.85 17.16 0.33
C GLU A 16 2.03 16.24 0.72
N LYS A 17 2.75 15.69 -0.26
CA LYS A 17 3.83 14.71 -0.08
C LYS A 17 3.43 13.43 0.67
N ARG A 18 2.14 13.08 0.69
CA ARG A 18 1.68 11.79 1.21
C ARG A 18 1.91 10.71 0.17
N ILE A 19 2.25 9.51 0.61
CA ILE A 19 2.45 8.37 -0.28
C ILE A 19 1.09 7.81 -0.66
N LEU A 20 0.77 7.84 -1.96
CA LEU A 20 -0.41 7.22 -2.55
C LEU A 20 -0.06 5.84 -3.09
N VAL A 21 -0.75 4.82 -2.60
CA VAL A 21 -0.71 3.46 -3.13
C VAL A 21 -2.08 3.16 -3.75
N SER A 22 -2.16 3.15 -5.09
CA SER A 22 -3.39 2.81 -5.80
C SER A 22 -3.37 1.37 -6.26
N VAL A 23 -4.41 0.60 -5.94
CA VAL A 23 -4.62 -0.74 -6.49
C VAL A 23 -5.43 -0.67 -7.79
N GLN A 24 -5.28 -1.70 -8.61
CA GLN A 24 -6.08 -1.86 -9.82
C GLN A 24 -7.59 -1.92 -9.47
N PRO A 25 -8.49 -1.32 -10.27
CA PRO A 25 -9.92 -1.24 -9.95
C PRO A 25 -10.58 -2.59 -9.65
N LYS A 26 -10.17 -3.66 -10.34
CA LYS A 26 -10.67 -5.02 -10.10
C LYS A 26 -10.43 -5.55 -8.69
N TYR A 27 -9.47 -4.98 -7.95
CA TYR A 27 -9.16 -5.36 -6.58
C TYR A 27 -9.67 -4.37 -5.52
N GLN A 28 -10.50 -3.38 -5.91
CA GLN A 28 -11.03 -2.41 -4.97
C GLN A 28 -11.84 -3.07 -3.84
N ALA A 29 -12.56 -4.14 -4.13
CA ALA A 29 -13.40 -4.84 -3.16
C ALA A 29 -12.57 -5.42 -2.01
N TYR A 30 -11.41 -5.99 -2.30
CA TYR A 30 -10.48 -6.50 -1.28
C TYR A 30 -10.02 -5.42 -0.31
N LEU A 31 -9.81 -4.17 -0.77
CA LEU A 31 -9.49 -3.06 0.13
C LEU A 31 -10.65 -2.62 1.01
N GLN A 32 -11.89 -2.99 0.67
CA GLN A 32 -13.07 -2.68 1.49
C GLN A 32 -13.28 -3.71 2.59
N GLU A 33 -12.71 -4.91 2.47
CA GLU A 33 -12.80 -5.95 3.50
C GLU A 33 -12.09 -5.52 4.79
N GLN A 34 -12.80 -5.57 5.91
CA GLN A 34 -12.31 -5.10 7.21
C GLN A 34 -11.01 -5.80 7.64
N LYS A 35 -10.94 -7.12 7.43
CA LYS A 35 -9.75 -7.94 7.73
C LYS A 35 -8.54 -7.49 6.91
N ILE A 36 -8.73 -7.23 5.62
CA ILE A 36 -7.66 -6.75 4.74
C ILE A 36 -7.22 -5.34 5.13
N ARG A 37 -8.15 -4.45 5.48
CA ARG A 37 -7.83 -3.09 5.97
C ARG A 37 -6.97 -3.12 7.24
N GLN A 38 -7.30 -4.00 8.18
CA GLN A 38 -6.51 -4.17 9.40
C GLN A 38 -5.11 -4.72 9.10
N SER A 39 -5.02 -5.76 8.27
CA SER A 39 -3.73 -6.32 7.83
C SER A 39 -2.88 -5.31 7.09
N LEU A 40 -3.49 -4.50 6.20
CA LEU A 40 -2.79 -3.45 5.48
C LEU A 40 -2.29 -2.36 6.43
N LYS A 41 -3.12 -1.92 7.37
CA LYS A 41 -2.70 -0.94 8.37
C LYS A 41 -1.51 -1.45 9.17
N LYS A 42 -1.55 -2.70 9.62
CA LYS A 42 -0.44 -3.34 10.32
C LYS A 42 0.82 -3.37 9.45
N ALA A 43 0.71 -3.84 8.19
CA ALA A 43 1.84 -3.90 7.27
C ALA A 43 2.46 -2.51 6.99
N VAL A 44 1.64 -1.48 6.83
CA VAL A 44 2.13 -0.09 6.65
C VAL A 44 2.89 0.38 7.88
N VAL A 45 2.35 0.13 9.07
CA VAL A 45 3.01 0.48 10.34
C VAL A 45 4.31 -0.31 10.52
N ASP A 46 4.35 -1.59 10.16
CA ASP A 46 5.55 -2.43 10.29
C ASP A 46 6.69 -1.98 9.33
N VAL A 47 6.33 -1.50 8.14
CA VAL A 47 7.29 -1.01 7.13
C VAL A 47 7.83 0.38 7.47
N ILE A 48 6.96 1.29 7.91
CA ILE A 48 7.30 2.71 8.13
C ILE A 48 7.73 2.98 9.57
N LYS A 49 7.30 2.12 10.50
CA LYS A 49 7.65 2.13 11.92
C LYS A 49 7.32 3.48 12.57
N ASP A 50 8.30 4.09 13.21
CA ASP A 50 8.19 5.34 13.96
C ASP A 50 7.96 6.55 13.05
N GLU A 51 8.16 6.42 11.74
CA GLU A 51 7.92 7.50 10.77
C GLU A 51 6.43 7.59 10.37
N PHE A 52 5.60 6.65 10.81
CA PHE A 52 4.18 6.59 10.46
C PHE A 52 3.36 7.63 11.21
N VAL A 53 2.51 8.37 10.49
CA VAL A 53 1.60 9.37 11.07
C VAL A 53 0.14 8.94 10.91
N LYS A 54 -0.28 8.62 9.68
CA LYS A 54 -1.68 8.32 9.38
C LYS A 54 -1.81 7.42 8.14
N LEU A 55 -2.82 6.56 8.15
CA LEU A 55 -3.25 5.79 7.00
C LEU A 55 -4.73 6.07 6.73
N GLU A 56 -5.04 6.41 5.48
CA GLU A 56 -6.41 6.59 5.01
C GLU A 56 -6.67 5.64 3.85
N ILE A 57 -7.71 4.82 3.95
CA ILE A 57 -8.07 3.83 2.93
C ILE A 57 -9.35 4.32 2.24
N GLY A 58 -9.20 4.75 0.99
CA GLY A 58 -10.30 5.11 0.10
C GLY A 58 -10.85 3.90 -0.65
N LYS A 59 -11.52 4.14 -1.79
CA LYS A 59 -12.11 3.09 -2.62
C LYS A 59 -11.07 2.10 -3.17
N ASN A 60 -10.03 2.62 -3.82
CA ASN A 60 -8.94 1.83 -4.40
C ASN A 60 -7.56 2.47 -4.16
N ILE A 61 -7.46 3.38 -3.20
CA ILE A 61 -6.24 4.15 -2.90
C ILE A 61 -6.02 4.15 -1.41
N CYS A 62 -4.78 3.93 -1.01
CA CYS A 62 -4.30 4.10 0.35
C CYS A 62 -3.41 5.34 0.39
N ARG A 63 -3.72 6.28 1.28
CA ARG A 63 -2.90 7.48 1.53
C ARG A 63 -2.14 7.28 2.83
N ILE A 64 -0.83 7.34 2.75
CA ILE A 64 0.06 7.13 3.88
C ILE A 64 0.76 8.46 4.16
N THR A 65 0.51 9.00 5.34
CA THR A 65 1.19 10.18 5.85
C THR A 65 2.35 9.72 6.73
N VAL A 66 3.53 10.26 6.46
CA VAL A 66 4.76 9.99 7.21
C VAL A 66 5.30 11.28 7.79
N LYS A 67 6.27 11.17 8.73
CA LYS A 67 6.94 12.34 9.30
C LYS A 67 7.60 13.18 8.21
N LYS A 68 7.49 14.50 8.34
CA LYS A 68 8.09 15.46 7.41
C LYS A 68 9.61 15.27 7.32
N GLY A 69 10.16 15.30 6.11
CA GLY A 69 11.58 15.06 5.84
C GLY A 69 11.97 13.60 5.65
N THR A 70 11.01 12.65 5.81
CA THR A 70 11.25 11.21 5.62
C THR A 70 10.52 10.64 4.40
N GLU A 71 9.88 11.51 3.60
CA GLU A 71 8.92 11.10 2.57
C GLU A 71 9.57 10.26 1.48
N GLU A 72 10.73 10.66 0.95
CA GLU A 72 11.42 9.95 -0.13
C GLU A 72 11.92 8.57 0.29
N GLN A 73 12.54 8.49 1.46
CA GLN A 73 12.98 7.22 2.06
C GLN A 73 11.79 6.27 2.23
N ASN A 74 10.67 6.78 2.76
CA ASN A 74 9.49 5.97 2.98
C ASN A 74 8.77 5.59 1.69
N LEU A 75 8.80 6.43 0.66
CA LEU A 75 8.30 6.05 -0.66
C LEU A 75 9.08 4.85 -1.22
N ALA A 76 10.40 4.85 -1.07
CA ALA A 76 11.25 3.74 -1.49
C ALA A 76 10.93 2.46 -0.69
N ARG A 77 10.79 2.56 0.64
CA ARG A 77 10.38 1.43 1.50
C ARG A 77 9.01 0.89 1.13
N VAL A 78 8.01 1.76 0.95
CA VAL A 78 6.66 1.35 0.52
C VAL A 78 6.70 0.63 -0.83
N LYS A 79 7.46 1.15 -1.80
CA LYS A 79 7.62 0.50 -3.11
C LYS A 79 8.31 -0.86 -3.02
N LYS A 80 9.26 -1.04 -2.11
CA LYS A 80 10.06 -2.27 -2.01
C LYS A 80 9.43 -3.31 -1.10
N GLU A 81 8.85 -2.91 0.02
CA GLU A 81 8.41 -3.83 1.07
C GLU A 81 6.90 -4.00 1.05
N LEU A 82 6.14 -2.90 1.09
CA LEU A 82 4.68 -2.97 1.13
C LEU A 82 4.10 -3.54 -0.17
N VAL A 83 4.57 -3.03 -1.32
CA VAL A 83 4.10 -3.51 -2.64
C VAL A 83 4.43 -5.00 -2.83
N ASN A 84 5.65 -5.42 -2.48
CA ASN A 84 6.05 -6.83 -2.59
C ASN A 84 5.26 -7.71 -1.61
N GLY A 85 5.02 -7.26 -0.38
CA GLY A 85 4.19 -7.97 0.59
C GLY A 85 2.74 -8.13 0.11
N LEU A 86 2.17 -7.09 -0.50
CA LEU A 86 0.83 -7.14 -1.10
C LEU A 86 0.76 -8.10 -2.28
N GLU A 87 1.78 -8.10 -3.15
CA GLU A 87 1.85 -9.09 -4.23
C GLU A 87 1.86 -10.52 -3.71
N MET A 88 2.70 -10.81 -2.72
CA MET A 88 2.80 -12.15 -2.16
C MET A 88 1.46 -12.55 -1.53
N ALA A 89 0.87 -11.70 -0.70
CA ALA A 89 -0.43 -11.96 -0.08
C ALA A 89 -1.52 -12.24 -1.13
N MET A 90 -1.60 -11.44 -2.20
CA MET A 90 -2.59 -11.65 -3.27
C MET A 90 -2.32 -12.91 -4.09
N LYS A 91 -1.05 -13.23 -4.38
CA LYS A 91 -0.64 -14.49 -5.05
C LYS A 91 -0.99 -15.72 -4.21
N PHE A 92 -0.80 -15.66 -2.88
CA PHE A 92 -1.18 -16.74 -1.98
C PHE A 92 -2.71 -16.92 -1.91
N MET A 93 -3.47 -15.83 -1.78
CA MET A 93 -4.94 -15.89 -1.78
C MET A 93 -5.49 -16.41 -3.11
N GLY A 94 -4.92 -16.02 -4.25
CA GLY A 94 -5.31 -16.52 -5.57
C GLY A 94 -5.03 -18.02 -5.79
N LYS A 95 -4.12 -18.62 -5.02
CA LYS A 95 -3.85 -20.07 -5.05
C LYS A 95 -4.76 -20.89 -4.14
N MET A 96 -5.31 -20.30 -3.07
CA MET A 96 -6.23 -20.98 -2.15
C MET A 96 -7.67 -21.11 -2.68
N GLY A 97 -7.99 -20.47 -3.80
CA GLY A 97 -9.28 -20.58 -4.49
C GLY A 97 -9.31 -21.61 -5.62
N LYS A 98 -8.37 -22.57 -5.65
CA LYS A 98 -8.36 -23.72 -6.57
C LYS A 98 -8.38 -25.02 -5.79
#